data_AF-D0VYP3-F1
#
_entry.id   AF-D0VYP3-F1
#
_cell.length_a   1.000
_cell.length_b   1.000
_cell.length_c   1.000
_cell.angle_alpha   90.00
_cell.angle_beta   90.00
_cell.angle_gamma   90.00
#
_symmetry.space_group_name_H-M   'P 1'
#
loop_
_entity.id
_entity.type
_entity.pdbx_description
1 polymer ?
#
loop_
_entity_poly.entity_id
_entity_poly.type
_entity_poly.pdbx_seq_one_letter_code
_entity_poly.pdbx_strand_id
1 'polypeptide(L)'
;DDEMHLARRWSGMEMIVPMRKRIETGGSLLVTDMRRGESLTDLEGNLHVYGGSTLSGVTTEVSWGRWESLEEIIDVVGDEECFSIQNAPQSIQTPFYGINISPGTLELLHPHFLESIHLRISKDAGEIMYSVITDRLKFQRHFTFLHCRSDMAVTLVTENVTGTFVSEDKPYGFRGVWLQILITTELLMEMEKDFIHLKKIENSQLPLYFRYSKFKLLISINSSDHLNLDNALIDDEGIAFSA
;
A
#
# COMPACT_ATOMS: atom_id res chain seq x y z
N ASP A 1 -12.74 -5.75 -15.46
CA ASP A 1 -11.65 -5.33 -14.56
C ASP A 1 -10.25 -5.47 -15.17
N ASP A 2 -9.99 -6.43 -16.04
CA ASP A 2 -8.65 -6.67 -16.61
C ASP A 2 -8.00 -5.45 -17.30
N GLU A 3 -8.77 -4.70 -18.10
CA GLU A 3 -8.26 -3.46 -18.73
C GLU A 3 -7.84 -2.40 -17.70
N MET A 4 -8.53 -2.31 -16.57
CA MET A 4 -8.18 -1.39 -15.49
C MET A 4 -6.87 -1.83 -14.82
N HIS A 5 -6.67 -3.12 -14.60
CA HIS A 5 -5.40 -3.65 -14.09
C HIS A 5 -4.24 -3.39 -15.05
N LEU A 6 -4.47 -3.53 -16.36
CA LEU A 6 -3.49 -3.14 -17.38
C LEU A 6 -3.20 -1.64 -17.35
N ALA A 7 -4.22 -0.79 -17.27
CA ALA A 7 -4.05 0.66 -17.19
C ALA A 7 -3.29 1.11 -15.94
N ARG A 8 -3.33 0.36 -14.83
CA ARG A 8 -2.49 0.63 -13.64
C ARG A 8 -1.02 0.30 -13.88
N ARG A 9 -0.73 -0.67 -14.75
CA ARG A 9 0.65 -1.08 -15.09
C ARG A 9 1.22 -0.27 -16.24
N TRP A 10 0.38 0.26 -17.11
CA TRP A 10 0.75 0.99 -18.32
C TRP A 10 0.61 2.49 -18.14
N SER A 11 1.26 3.25 -19.00
CA SER A 11 0.88 4.64 -19.22
C SER A 11 -0.44 4.71 -20.00
N GLY A 12 -1.22 5.78 -19.80
CA GLY A 12 -2.45 6.01 -20.57
C GLY A 12 -2.20 6.02 -22.08
N MET A 13 -1.03 6.48 -22.52
CA MET A 13 -0.64 6.48 -23.94
C MET A 13 -0.42 5.07 -24.49
N GLU A 14 0.18 4.17 -23.71
CA GLU A 14 0.37 2.77 -24.10
C GLU A 14 -0.96 2.03 -24.20
N MET A 15 -1.96 2.39 -23.38
CA MET A 15 -3.32 1.84 -23.49
C MET A 15 -4.09 2.38 -24.71
N ILE A 16 -3.89 3.64 -25.07
CA ILE A 16 -4.59 4.28 -26.19
C ILE A 16 -4.24 3.64 -27.53
N VAL A 17 -2.97 3.29 -27.76
CA VAL A 17 -2.51 2.71 -29.04
C VAL A 17 -3.28 1.44 -29.43
N PRO A 18 -3.37 0.39 -28.60
CA PRO A 18 -4.15 -0.80 -28.92
C PRO A 18 -5.66 -0.54 -28.92
N MET A 19 -6.18 0.36 -28.08
CA MET A 19 -7.61 0.75 -28.13
C MET A 19 -8.00 1.43 -29.45
N ARG A 20 -7.05 2.11 -30.11
CA ARG A 20 -7.31 2.75 -31.42
C ARG A 20 -7.31 1.79 -32.60
N LYS A 21 -6.73 0.59 -32.46
CA LYS A 21 -6.57 -0.36 -33.57
C LYS A 21 -7.88 -0.98 -34.03
N ARG A 22 -8.85 -1.10 -33.12
CA ARG A 22 -10.10 -1.84 -33.33
C ARG A 22 -11.28 -0.93 -33.06
N ILE A 23 -12.32 -1.04 -33.87
CA ILE A 23 -13.54 -0.24 -33.68
C ILE A 23 -14.25 -0.68 -32.38
N GLU A 24 -14.15 -1.96 -32.05
CA GLU A 24 -14.70 -2.62 -30.88
C GLU A 24 -14.11 -2.08 -29.57
N THR A 25 -12.87 -1.58 -29.60
CA THR A 25 -12.19 -0.99 -28.42
C THR A 25 -12.19 0.53 -28.42
N GLY A 26 -12.92 1.14 -29.35
CA GLY A 26 -13.19 2.58 -29.44
C GLY A 26 -12.68 3.24 -30.72
N GLY A 27 -11.85 2.56 -31.50
CA GLY A 27 -11.34 3.04 -32.79
C GLY A 27 -10.53 4.33 -32.66
N SER A 28 -10.36 5.02 -33.79
CA SER A 28 -9.52 6.23 -33.85
C SER A 28 -9.93 7.34 -32.87
N LEU A 29 -11.21 7.37 -32.48
CA LEU A 29 -11.80 8.39 -31.60
C LEU A 29 -12.01 7.91 -30.16
N LEU A 30 -11.69 6.65 -29.84
CA LEU A 30 -11.88 6.06 -28.52
C LEU A 30 -13.34 6.15 -28.00
N VAL A 31 -14.31 5.86 -28.88
CA VAL A 31 -15.73 5.89 -28.53
C VAL A 31 -16.05 4.74 -27.59
N THR A 32 -16.61 5.04 -26.42
CA THR A 32 -17.03 4.00 -25.47
C THR A 32 -18.31 3.31 -25.95
N ASP A 33 -18.23 2.00 -26.20
CA ASP A 33 -19.39 1.15 -26.43
C ASP A 33 -19.79 0.42 -25.14
N MET A 34 -20.93 0.82 -24.56
CA MET A 34 -21.48 0.20 -23.35
C MET A 34 -21.99 -1.23 -23.56
N ARG A 35 -22.09 -1.70 -24.81
CA ARG A 35 -22.50 -3.08 -25.16
C ARG A 35 -21.29 -4.00 -25.37
N ARG A 36 -20.06 -3.49 -25.29
CA ARG A 36 -18.85 -4.27 -25.46
C ARG A 36 -18.75 -5.34 -24.37
N GLY A 37 -18.71 -6.61 -24.78
CA GLY A 37 -18.61 -7.76 -23.87
C GLY A 37 -17.19 -8.33 -23.72
N GLU A 38 -16.27 -7.97 -24.62
CA GLU A 38 -14.89 -8.47 -24.65
C GLU A 38 -13.90 -7.40 -24.20
N SER A 39 -12.86 -7.80 -23.48
CA SER A 39 -11.79 -6.91 -23.05
C SER A 39 -10.71 -6.78 -24.12
N LEU A 40 -9.87 -5.75 -24.00
CA LEU A 40 -8.72 -5.52 -24.87
C LEU A 40 -7.77 -6.73 -24.91
N THR A 41 -7.62 -7.44 -23.80
CA THR A 41 -6.80 -8.66 -23.72
C THR A 41 -7.38 -9.82 -24.51
N ASP A 42 -8.70 -9.95 -24.53
CA ASP A 42 -9.38 -10.98 -25.32
C ASP A 42 -9.20 -10.72 -26.82
N LEU A 43 -9.13 -9.44 -27.22
CA LEU A 43 -9.11 -9.00 -28.61
C LEU A 43 -7.71 -8.85 -29.23
N GLU A 44 -6.71 -8.40 -28.47
CA GLU A 44 -5.33 -8.16 -28.95
C GLU A 44 -4.34 -9.29 -28.54
N GLY A 45 -4.72 -10.21 -27.66
CA GLY A 45 -3.83 -11.26 -27.16
C GLY A 45 -2.76 -10.75 -26.19
N ASN A 46 -1.57 -11.35 -26.21
CA ASN A 46 -0.48 -11.06 -25.24
C ASN A 46 0.15 -9.67 -25.43
N LEU A 47 -0.47 -8.68 -24.81
CA LEU A 47 0.05 -7.32 -24.67
C LEU A 47 1.34 -7.33 -23.82
N HIS A 48 2.49 -7.09 -24.44
CA HIS A 48 3.78 -7.01 -23.75
C HIS A 48 3.96 -5.64 -23.09
N VAL A 49 4.35 -5.66 -21.81
CA VAL A 49 4.63 -4.45 -21.03
C VAL A 49 6.15 -4.24 -20.97
N TYR A 50 6.64 -3.12 -21.50
CA TYR A 50 8.04 -2.72 -21.40
C TYR A 50 8.16 -1.51 -20.47
N GLY A 51 9.02 -1.55 -19.46
CA GLY A 51 9.44 -0.32 -18.74
C GLY A 51 8.76 0.03 -17.40
N GLY A 52 7.98 -0.89 -16.82
CA GLY A 52 7.34 -0.71 -15.51
C GLY A 52 6.19 0.31 -15.52
N SER A 53 5.60 0.57 -14.36
CA SER A 53 4.37 1.37 -14.21
C SER A 53 4.64 2.86 -14.06
N THR A 54 3.79 3.67 -14.67
CA THR A 54 3.74 5.13 -14.46
C THR A 54 2.93 5.54 -13.23
N LEU A 55 2.17 4.63 -12.62
CA LEU A 55 1.36 4.91 -11.43
C LEU A 55 2.25 5.22 -10.23
N SER A 56 2.29 6.47 -9.79
CA SER A 56 3.12 6.92 -8.67
C SER A 56 2.48 6.75 -7.30
N GLY A 57 1.20 6.46 -7.24
CA GLY A 57 0.50 6.26 -5.99
C GLY A 57 -0.98 5.95 -6.16
N VAL A 58 -1.62 5.63 -5.04
CA VAL A 58 -3.08 5.41 -4.97
C VAL A 58 -3.64 5.99 -3.68
N THR A 59 -4.93 6.25 -3.68
CA THR A 59 -5.70 6.54 -2.47
C THR A 59 -6.32 5.26 -1.93
N THR A 60 -6.07 4.94 -0.67
CA THR A 60 -6.51 3.70 -0.01
C THR A 60 -6.53 3.87 1.52
N GLU A 61 -6.92 2.86 2.28
CA GLU A 61 -6.74 2.86 3.72
C GLU A 61 -5.33 2.36 4.06
N VAL A 62 -4.55 3.21 4.74
CA VAL A 62 -3.19 2.93 5.17
C VAL A 62 -2.93 3.60 6.52
N SER A 63 -2.28 2.90 7.43
CA SER A 63 -1.79 3.48 8.69
C SER A 63 -0.41 2.93 9.05
N TRP A 64 0.28 3.61 9.95
CA TRP A 64 1.59 3.18 10.42
C TRP A 64 1.78 3.48 11.90
N GLY A 65 2.70 2.75 12.53
CA GLY A 65 3.08 2.97 13.93
C GLY A 65 4.42 2.34 14.26
N ARG A 66 4.91 2.58 15.48
CA ARG A 66 6.09 1.90 16.00
C ARG A 66 5.85 0.41 16.16
N TRP A 67 6.90 -0.38 15.96
CA TRP A 67 6.88 -1.83 16.20
C TRP A 67 7.83 -2.17 17.37
N GLU A 68 7.29 -2.32 18.58
CA GLU A 68 8.11 -2.28 19.81
C GLU A 68 8.57 -3.66 20.36
N SER A 69 8.02 -4.81 19.93
CA SER A 69 8.59 -6.13 20.28
C SER A 69 8.06 -7.33 19.46
N LEU A 70 8.83 -8.43 19.49
CA LEU A 70 8.77 -9.66 18.69
C LEU A 70 7.82 -10.76 19.23
N GLU A 71 7.12 -10.53 20.34
CA GLU A 71 6.39 -11.57 21.09
C GLU A 71 4.87 -11.60 20.82
N GLU A 72 4.31 -10.61 20.11
CA GLU A 72 2.84 -10.47 19.96
C GLU A 72 2.28 -10.90 18.59
N ILE A 73 3.11 -11.38 17.65
CA ILE A 73 2.62 -11.76 16.31
C ILE A 73 3.08 -13.17 15.98
N ILE A 74 2.13 -14.09 16.12
CA ILE A 74 2.24 -15.49 15.72
C ILE A 74 2.48 -15.53 14.21
N ASP A 75 3.56 -16.20 13.80
CA ASP A 75 3.86 -16.48 12.39
C ASP A 75 2.69 -17.22 11.75
N VAL A 76 2.15 -16.72 10.64
CA VAL A 76 1.38 -17.56 9.72
C VAL A 76 1.58 -17.13 8.27
N VAL A 77 2.61 -17.70 7.62
CA VAL A 77 2.43 -18.41 6.34
C VAL A 77 3.40 -19.60 6.35
N GLY A 78 2.91 -20.70 6.88
CA GLY A 78 3.50 -22.04 6.89
C GLY A 78 2.43 -22.95 7.47
N ASP A 79 2.12 -24.04 6.78
CA ASP A 79 0.88 -24.80 6.94
C ASP A 79 0.44 -25.05 8.40
N GLU A 80 -0.87 -24.87 8.57
CA GLU A 80 -1.73 -25.27 9.70
C GLU A 80 -1.88 -24.31 10.91
N GLU A 81 -3.17 -24.02 11.15
CA GLU A 81 -3.81 -23.37 12.32
C GLU A 81 -3.75 -21.83 12.47
N CYS A 82 -4.91 -21.22 12.19
CA CYS A 82 -5.22 -19.80 12.39
C CYS A 82 -5.74 -19.57 13.82
N PHE A 83 -5.13 -18.66 14.58
CA PHE A 83 -5.67 -18.16 15.85
C PHE A 83 -5.81 -16.63 15.84
N SER A 84 -6.95 -16.16 16.33
CA SER A 84 -7.27 -14.74 16.48
C SER A 84 -6.42 -14.11 17.58
N ILE A 85 -5.59 -13.12 17.23
CA ILE A 85 -4.87 -12.29 18.19
C ILE A 85 -5.86 -11.26 18.75
N GLN A 86 -6.39 -11.53 19.93
CA GLN A 86 -7.04 -10.53 20.77
C GLN A 86 -5.95 -9.83 21.57
N ASN A 87 -5.92 -8.50 21.50
CA ASN A 87 -5.01 -7.57 22.18
C ASN A 87 -3.69 -7.29 21.44
N ALA A 88 -3.77 -6.46 20.40
CA ALA A 88 -2.67 -5.57 20.06
C ALA A 88 -2.83 -4.26 20.88
N PRO A 89 -1.79 -3.75 21.55
CA PRO A 89 -1.88 -2.50 22.30
C PRO A 89 -2.26 -1.35 21.37
N GLN A 90 -3.30 -0.60 21.75
CA GLN A 90 -3.75 0.59 21.05
C GLN A 90 -2.62 1.64 21.06
N SER A 91 -1.90 1.76 19.95
CA SER A 91 -0.88 2.80 19.81
C SER A 91 -1.54 4.17 19.93
N ILE A 92 -1.02 5.02 20.82
CA ILE A 92 -1.47 6.39 21.08
C ILE A 92 -1.57 7.16 19.74
N GLN A 93 -2.80 7.49 19.35
CA GLN A 93 -3.08 8.29 18.16
C GLN A 93 -3.26 9.74 18.57
N THR A 94 -2.47 10.60 17.94
CA THR A 94 -2.67 12.04 18.00
C THR A 94 -3.63 12.43 16.87
N PRO A 95 -4.75 13.12 17.15
CA PRO A 95 -5.69 13.52 16.12
C PRO A 95 -5.08 14.68 15.34
N PHE A 96 -4.83 14.49 14.06
CA PHE A 96 -4.32 15.55 13.18
C PHE A 96 -5.25 15.71 11.98
N TYR A 97 -6.13 16.71 12.07
CA TYR A 97 -6.90 17.23 10.94
C TYR A 97 -6.14 18.41 10.32
N GLY A 98 -5.88 18.37 9.00
CA GLY A 98 -5.65 19.59 8.21
C GLY A 98 -4.23 19.84 7.69
N ILE A 99 -3.38 18.83 7.47
CA ILE A 99 -2.08 19.05 6.83
C ILE A 99 -2.21 18.84 5.32
N ASN A 100 -2.25 19.96 4.59
CA ASN A 100 -2.09 19.96 3.15
C ASN A 100 -0.71 19.37 2.78
N ILE A 101 -0.70 18.18 2.18
CA ILE A 101 0.51 17.44 1.73
C ILE A 101 1.24 18.16 0.57
N SER A 102 0.87 19.40 0.26
CA SER A 102 1.67 20.30 -0.58
C SER A 102 3.15 20.25 -0.17
N PRO A 103 4.06 19.97 -1.11
CA PRO A 103 5.50 19.86 -0.84
C PRO A 103 6.05 21.03 -0.02
N GLY A 104 5.59 22.26 -0.30
CA GLY A 104 6.06 23.47 0.38
C GLY A 104 5.72 23.57 1.87
N THR A 105 4.65 22.92 2.36
CA THR A 105 4.28 22.97 3.79
C THR A 105 5.04 21.91 4.60
N LEU A 106 5.25 20.73 4.01
CA LEU A 106 5.96 19.62 4.65
C LEU A 106 7.48 19.76 4.62
N GLU A 107 8.03 20.50 3.66
CA GLU A 107 9.47 20.80 3.59
C GLU A 107 9.99 21.60 4.77
N LEU A 108 9.13 22.38 5.42
CA LEU A 108 9.45 23.19 6.60
C LEU A 108 9.52 22.37 7.90
N LEU A 109 9.00 21.13 7.90
CA LEU A 109 9.01 20.27 9.07
C LEU A 109 10.31 19.46 9.15
N HIS A 110 10.87 19.36 10.35
CA HIS A 110 12.03 18.50 10.61
C HIS A 110 11.61 17.02 10.54
N PRO A 111 12.39 16.17 9.85
CA PRO A 111 12.13 14.74 9.81
C PRO A 111 12.42 14.11 11.18
N HIS A 112 11.49 13.26 11.62
CA HIS A 112 11.66 12.36 12.75
C HIS A 112 11.91 10.95 12.22
N PHE A 113 12.62 10.12 13.00
CA PHE A 113 13.04 8.81 12.55
C PHE A 113 12.58 7.72 13.51
N LEU A 114 12.26 6.56 12.94
CA LEU A 114 11.86 5.37 13.67
C LEU A 114 12.91 4.29 13.49
N GLU A 115 13.14 3.52 14.56
CA GLU A 115 14.01 2.35 14.51
C GLU A 115 13.30 1.14 13.89
N SER A 116 12.00 1.04 14.10
CA SER A 116 11.13 -0.06 13.66
C SER A 116 9.75 0.47 13.31
N ILE A 117 9.06 -0.22 12.40
CA ILE A 117 7.76 0.24 11.90
C ILE A 117 6.80 -0.92 11.58
N HIS A 118 5.54 -0.72 11.92
CA HIS A 118 4.41 -1.53 11.49
C HIS A 118 3.58 -0.73 10.47
N LEU A 119 3.64 -1.13 9.21
CA LEU A 119 2.81 -0.61 8.13
C LEU A 119 1.53 -1.46 8.03
N ARG A 120 0.36 -0.83 8.12
CA ARG A 120 -0.95 -1.49 8.00
C ARG A 120 -1.63 -0.99 6.75
N ILE A 121 -2.00 -1.90 5.88
CA ILE A 121 -2.64 -1.60 4.60
C ILE A 121 -3.95 -2.36 4.48
N SER A 122 -4.90 -1.82 3.71
CA SER A 122 -6.12 -2.54 3.37
C SER A 122 -5.86 -3.70 2.41
N LYS A 123 -6.85 -4.58 2.26
CA LYS A 123 -6.88 -5.61 1.23
C LYS A 123 -6.59 -5.03 -0.17
N ASP A 124 -7.26 -3.94 -0.56
CA ASP A 124 -7.08 -3.29 -1.86
C ASP A 124 -5.63 -2.82 -2.08
N ALA A 125 -5.01 -2.27 -1.03
CA ALA A 125 -3.61 -1.88 -1.06
C ALA A 125 -2.66 -3.08 -1.12
N GLY A 126 -3.01 -4.19 -0.46
CA GLY A 126 -2.32 -5.47 -0.54
C GLY A 126 -2.31 -6.06 -1.96
N GLU A 127 -3.46 -6.02 -2.65
CA GLU A 127 -3.62 -6.53 -4.02
C GLU A 127 -2.74 -5.79 -5.04
N ILE A 128 -2.52 -4.49 -4.85
CA ILE A 128 -1.63 -3.71 -5.73
C ILE A 128 -0.16 -3.78 -5.33
N MET A 129 0.18 -4.19 -4.11
CA MET A 129 1.55 -4.15 -3.58
C MET A 129 2.54 -4.92 -4.46
N TYR A 130 2.14 -6.06 -5.01
CA TYR A 130 3.00 -6.80 -5.95
C TYR A 130 3.34 -5.98 -7.21
N SER A 131 2.38 -5.21 -7.74
CA SER A 131 2.63 -4.33 -8.89
C SER A 131 3.49 -3.13 -8.48
N VAL A 132 3.33 -2.62 -7.25
CA VAL A 132 4.23 -1.59 -6.69
C VAL A 132 5.67 -2.12 -6.65
N ILE A 133 5.88 -3.31 -6.13
CA ILE A 133 7.20 -3.96 -6.07
C ILE A 133 7.78 -4.15 -7.48
N THR A 134 7.03 -4.81 -8.36
CA THR A 134 7.55 -5.29 -9.65
C THR A 134 7.61 -4.22 -10.74
N ASP A 135 6.69 -3.27 -10.73
CA ASP A 135 6.57 -2.28 -11.80
C ASP A 135 7.07 -0.88 -11.37
N ARG A 136 7.26 -0.61 -10.07
CA ARG A 136 7.77 0.68 -9.58
C ARG A 136 9.10 0.56 -8.87
N LEU A 137 9.15 -0.17 -7.76
CA LEU A 137 10.35 -0.23 -6.92
C LEU A 137 11.50 -0.92 -7.65
N LYS A 138 11.26 -2.01 -8.37
CA LYS A 138 12.28 -2.62 -9.24
C LYS A 138 12.82 -1.70 -10.33
N PHE A 139 12.00 -0.77 -10.80
CA PHE A 139 12.39 0.26 -11.75
C PHE A 139 12.99 1.49 -11.08
N GLN A 140 13.34 1.40 -9.79
CA GLN A 140 14.01 2.44 -9.02
C GLN A 140 13.17 3.73 -8.91
N ARG A 141 11.85 3.56 -8.78
CA ARG A 141 10.87 4.64 -8.62
C ARG A 141 10.21 4.55 -7.25
N HIS A 142 9.69 5.68 -6.76
CA HIS A 142 8.87 5.69 -5.54
C HIS A 142 7.42 5.26 -5.81
N PHE A 143 6.70 4.95 -4.74
CA PHE A 143 5.25 4.78 -4.76
C PHE A 143 4.61 5.31 -3.47
N THR A 144 3.50 6.02 -3.59
CA THR A 144 2.82 6.64 -2.44
C THR A 144 1.41 6.09 -2.23
N PHE A 145 1.14 5.61 -1.03
CA PHE A 145 -0.22 5.37 -0.53
C PHE A 145 -0.71 6.63 0.19
N LEU A 146 -1.80 7.21 -0.30
CA LEU A 146 -2.52 8.31 0.35
C LEU A 146 -3.70 7.73 1.12
N HIS A 147 -3.87 8.11 2.38
CA HIS A 147 -5.04 7.67 3.13
C HIS A 147 -6.30 8.30 2.54
N CYS A 148 -7.36 7.51 2.33
CA CYS A 148 -8.62 7.97 1.75
C CYS A 148 -9.50 8.87 2.65
N ARG A 149 -9.24 8.93 3.96
CA ARG A 149 -10.04 9.67 4.97
C ARG A 149 -9.21 10.58 5.87
N SER A 150 -7.90 10.66 5.65
CA SER A 150 -7.01 11.53 6.42
C SER A 150 -5.90 12.08 5.53
N ASP A 151 -5.14 13.03 6.05
CA ASP A 151 -3.99 13.62 5.35
C ASP A 151 -2.74 12.73 5.41
N MET A 152 -2.85 11.50 5.93
CA MET A 152 -1.72 10.59 6.06
C MET A 152 -1.23 10.09 4.70
N ALA A 153 0.09 10.02 4.55
CA ALA A 153 0.73 9.46 3.37
C ALA A 153 1.89 8.54 3.75
N VAL A 154 2.03 7.43 3.03
CA VAL A 154 3.18 6.52 3.12
C VAL A 154 3.83 6.43 1.76
N THR A 155 5.11 6.81 1.66
CA THR A 155 5.88 6.71 0.42
C THR A 155 6.98 5.68 0.57
N LEU A 156 6.92 4.64 -0.26
CA LEU A 156 8.00 3.69 -0.45
C LEU A 156 9.00 4.30 -1.43
N VAL A 157 10.27 4.39 -1.03
CA VAL A 157 11.35 4.95 -1.86
C VAL A 157 12.47 3.93 -2.02
N THR A 158 13.16 3.96 -3.16
CA THR A 158 14.34 3.12 -3.38
C THR A 158 15.61 3.97 -3.29
N GLU A 159 16.77 3.32 -3.27
CA GLU A 159 18.10 3.92 -3.10
C GLU A 159 18.42 5.02 -4.14
N ASN A 160 17.84 4.94 -5.35
CA ASN A 160 18.06 5.92 -6.42
C ASN A 160 17.06 7.09 -6.43
N VAL A 161 16.04 7.08 -5.56
CA VAL A 161 15.10 8.19 -5.47
C VAL A 161 15.78 9.35 -4.73
N THR A 162 15.94 10.49 -5.42
CA THR A 162 16.54 11.70 -4.84
C THR A 162 15.51 12.55 -4.10
N GLY A 163 15.98 13.45 -3.22
CA GLY A 163 15.11 14.36 -2.45
C GLY A 163 14.37 13.69 -1.28
N THR A 164 14.73 12.46 -0.94
CA THR A 164 14.23 11.76 0.25
C THR A 164 14.93 12.28 1.50
N PHE A 165 14.31 12.09 2.67
CA PHE A 165 14.93 12.40 3.95
C PHE A 165 15.31 11.14 4.75
N VAL A 166 15.11 9.95 4.16
CA VAL A 166 15.51 8.65 4.69
C VAL A 166 16.81 8.19 4.06
N SER A 167 17.57 7.39 4.78
CA SER A 167 18.86 6.82 4.34
C SER A 167 19.00 5.38 4.85
N GLU A 168 20.04 4.65 4.43
CA GLU A 168 20.29 3.29 4.92
C GLU A 168 20.41 3.22 6.45
N ASP A 169 21.06 4.21 7.09
CA ASP A 169 21.17 4.29 8.55
C ASP A 169 19.84 4.66 9.24
N LYS A 170 18.94 5.33 8.52
CA LYS A 170 17.65 5.83 9.02
C LYS A 170 16.55 5.58 7.98
N PRO A 171 16.15 4.31 7.80
CA PRO A 171 15.30 3.92 6.67
C PRO A 171 13.84 4.33 6.85
N TYR A 172 13.42 4.64 8.08
CA TYR A 172 12.05 5.00 8.42
C TYR A 172 12.03 6.42 8.97
N GLY A 173 11.42 7.33 8.23
CA GLY A 173 11.31 8.72 8.65
C GLY A 173 9.95 9.29 8.35
N PHE A 174 9.51 10.28 9.12
CA PHE A 174 8.27 10.99 8.87
C PHE A 174 8.38 12.49 9.12
N ARG A 175 7.57 13.26 8.41
CA ARG A 175 7.35 14.69 8.59
C ARG A 175 5.86 14.94 8.77
N GLY A 176 5.44 15.26 9.98
CA GLY A 176 4.01 15.31 10.32
C GLY A 176 3.36 13.95 10.05
N VAL A 177 2.38 13.91 9.14
CA VAL A 177 1.61 12.71 8.77
C VAL A 177 2.16 11.99 7.52
N TRP A 178 3.26 12.48 6.95
CA TRP A 178 3.91 11.88 5.78
C TRP A 178 5.11 11.02 6.18
N LEU A 179 4.99 9.71 5.99
CA LEU A 179 6.02 8.72 6.21
C LEU A 179 6.77 8.39 4.90
N GLN A 180 8.09 8.26 4.97
CA GLN A 180 8.94 7.64 3.97
C GLN A 180 9.58 6.36 4.53
N ILE A 181 9.57 5.31 3.72
CA ILE A 181 10.19 4.02 4.01
C ILE A 181 11.19 3.73 2.89
N LEU A 182 12.48 3.64 3.22
CA LEU A 182 13.51 3.19 2.30
C LEU A 182 13.41 1.67 2.14
N ILE A 183 13.19 1.25 0.89
CA ILE A 183 13.20 -0.15 0.48
C ILE A 183 14.53 -0.40 -0.23
N THR A 184 15.47 -1.02 0.50
CA THR A 184 16.77 -1.41 -0.04
C THR A 184 16.63 -2.51 -1.08
N THR A 185 17.64 -2.70 -1.91
CA THR A 185 17.63 -3.78 -2.91
C THR A 185 17.45 -5.15 -2.27
N GLU A 186 18.00 -5.37 -1.07
CA GLU A 186 17.84 -6.63 -0.33
C GLU A 186 16.40 -6.84 0.16
N LEU A 187 15.81 -5.84 0.83
CA LEU A 187 14.42 -5.92 1.29
C LEU A 187 13.45 -6.10 0.12
N LEU A 188 13.72 -5.45 -1.02
CA LEU A 188 12.89 -5.56 -2.22
C LEU A 188 12.81 -7.01 -2.75
N MET A 189 13.91 -7.75 -2.69
CA MET A 189 13.94 -9.16 -3.10
C MET A 189 13.12 -10.06 -2.16
N GLU A 190 13.19 -9.83 -0.85
CA GLU A 190 12.37 -10.54 0.13
C GLU A 190 10.87 -10.24 -0.07
N MET A 191 10.52 -8.95 -0.21
CA MET A 191 9.16 -8.52 -0.47
C MET A 191 8.60 -9.11 -1.77
N GLU A 192 9.38 -9.14 -2.86
CA GLU A 192 8.91 -9.76 -4.09
C GLU A 192 8.56 -11.23 -3.90
N LYS A 193 9.44 -11.98 -3.23
CA LYS A 193 9.24 -13.41 -2.99
C LYS A 193 7.96 -13.67 -2.20
N ASP A 194 7.65 -12.85 -1.21
CA ASP A 194 6.45 -13.04 -0.38
C ASP A 194 5.17 -12.60 -1.12
N PHE A 195 5.22 -11.46 -1.81
CA PHE A 195 4.04 -10.88 -2.46
C PHE A 195 3.69 -11.53 -3.82
N ILE A 196 4.57 -12.36 -4.41
CA ILE A 196 4.29 -13.01 -5.70
C ILE A 196 3.05 -13.90 -5.67
N HIS A 197 2.76 -14.49 -4.51
CA HIS A 197 1.63 -15.39 -4.29
C HIS A 197 0.33 -14.66 -3.90
N LEU A 198 0.40 -13.35 -3.62
CA LEU A 198 -0.75 -12.54 -3.17
C LEU A 198 -1.58 -11.96 -4.32
N LYS A 199 -1.44 -12.45 -5.55
CA LYS A 199 -2.26 -11.96 -6.68
C LYS A 199 -3.76 -12.23 -6.54
N LYS A 200 -4.17 -13.06 -5.57
CA LYS A 200 -5.57 -13.36 -5.25
C LYS A 200 -5.77 -13.43 -3.73
N ILE A 201 -5.73 -12.28 -3.06
CA ILE A 201 -6.05 -12.17 -1.62
C ILE A 201 -7.55 -12.45 -1.36
N GLU A 202 -8.38 -12.53 -2.40
CA GLU A 202 -9.84 -12.74 -2.30
C GLU A 202 -10.28 -13.88 -1.39
N ASN A 203 -9.51 -14.96 -1.31
CA ASN A 203 -9.85 -16.14 -0.51
C ASN A 203 -9.04 -16.27 0.80
N SER A 204 -8.17 -15.31 1.11
CA SER A 204 -7.34 -15.37 2.31
C SER A 204 -8.12 -14.88 3.53
N GLN A 205 -7.98 -15.59 4.66
CA GLN A 205 -8.41 -15.05 5.96
C GLN A 205 -7.47 -13.91 6.34
N LEU A 206 -8.03 -12.72 6.57
CA LEU A 206 -7.31 -11.53 7.03
C LEU A 206 -7.32 -11.48 8.56
N PRO A 207 -6.29 -10.90 9.22
CA PRO A 207 -5.15 -10.20 8.61
C PRO A 207 -3.99 -11.12 8.18
N LEU A 208 -3.27 -10.70 7.14
CA LEU A 208 -1.99 -11.32 6.74
C LEU A 208 -0.82 -10.49 7.26
N TYR A 209 0.27 -11.16 7.67
CA TYR A 209 1.47 -10.51 8.22
C TYR A 209 2.72 -10.88 7.43
N PHE A 210 3.52 -9.87 7.09
CA PHE A 210 4.83 -10.01 6.43
C PHE A 210 5.88 -9.38 7.33
N ARG A 211 6.74 -10.22 7.90
CA ARG A 211 7.72 -9.82 8.91
C ARG A 211 9.13 -9.86 8.34
N TYR A 212 9.76 -8.70 8.30
CA TYR A 212 11.13 -8.50 7.83
C TYR A 212 12.02 -8.13 9.02
N SER A 213 12.29 -9.11 9.90
CA SER A 213 12.96 -8.87 11.20
C SER A 213 14.33 -8.20 11.06
N LYS A 214 15.13 -8.58 10.04
CA LYS A 214 16.41 -7.95 9.73
C LYS A 214 16.28 -6.45 9.49
N PHE A 215 15.16 -6.04 8.88
CA PHE A 215 14.87 -4.66 8.54
C PHE A 215 14.05 -3.96 9.62
N LYS A 216 13.56 -4.64 10.66
CA LYS A 216 12.64 -4.07 11.66
C LYS A 216 11.36 -3.50 11.02
N LEU A 217 10.89 -4.14 9.96
CA LEU A 217 9.65 -3.80 9.25
C LEU A 217 8.63 -4.93 9.39
N LEU A 218 7.40 -4.55 9.71
CA LEU A 218 6.23 -5.41 9.68
C LEU A 218 5.19 -4.80 8.74
N ILE A 219 4.64 -5.58 7.83
CA ILE A 219 3.50 -5.17 6.99
C ILE A 219 2.31 -6.05 7.35
N SER A 220 1.15 -5.48 7.64
CA SER A 220 -0.10 -6.23 7.74
C SER A 220 -1.14 -5.80 6.73
N ILE A 221 -1.81 -6.78 6.13
CA ILE A 221 -2.95 -6.59 5.22
C ILE A 221 -4.22 -6.89 6.01
N ASN A 222 -5.12 -5.92 6.10
CA ASN A 222 -6.30 -5.98 6.98
C ASN A 222 -7.59 -5.81 6.16
N SER A 223 -8.71 -6.30 6.71
CA SER A 223 -10.03 -5.90 6.19
C SER A 223 -10.27 -4.42 6.49
N SER A 224 -10.95 -3.72 5.58
CA SER A 224 -11.19 -2.28 5.69
C SER A 224 -11.93 -1.88 6.98
N ASP A 225 -12.76 -2.79 7.52
CA ASP A 225 -13.48 -2.58 8.77
C ASP A 225 -12.55 -2.46 10.00
N HIS A 226 -11.34 -3.01 9.94
CA HIS A 226 -10.36 -2.99 11.04
C HIS A 226 -9.36 -1.82 10.96
N LEU A 227 -9.41 -1.01 9.90
CA LEU A 227 -8.65 0.24 9.79
C LEU A 227 -9.52 1.46 10.14
N ASN A 228 -10.81 1.27 10.39
CA ASN A 228 -11.71 2.31 10.90
C ASN A 228 -11.37 2.65 12.35
N LEU A 229 -10.83 3.86 12.51
CA LEU A 229 -10.43 4.45 13.80
C LEU A 229 -11.62 5.05 14.56
N ASP A 230 -12.81 5.06 13.97
CA ASP A 230 -14.01 5.71 14.52
C ASP A 230 -14.84 4.81 15.43
N ASN A 231 -14.59 3.49 15.49
CA ASN A 231 -15.37 2.55 16.31
C ASN A 231 -14.82 2.32 17.74
N ALA A 232 -13.80 3.08 18.16
CA ALA A 232 -13.22 2.96 19.50
C ALA A 232 -13.86 3.91 20.54
N LEU A 233 -15.03 4.49 20.25
CA LEU A 233 -15.76 5.32 21.21
C LEU A 233 -17.23 4.87 21.26
N ILE A 234 -17.54 4.15 22.34
CA ILE A 234 -18.67 4.26 23.28
C ILE A 234 -18.90 2.84 23.81
N ASP A 235 -18.15 2.50 24.87
CA ASP A 235 -18.69 1.71 25.96
C ASP A 235 -18.23 2.45 27.22
N ASP A 236 -19.01 3.47 27.57
CA ASP A 236 -18.86 4.25 28.79
C ASP A 236 -19.08 3.31 29.97
N GLU A 237 -18.13 3.31 30.91
CA GLU A 237 -18.16 2.47 32.08
C GLU A 237 -19.44 2.72 32.89
N GLY A 238 -20.26 1.69 33.01
CA GLY A 238 -21.24 1.58 34.09
C GLY A 238 -20.51 1.34 35.41
N ILE A 239 -19.83 2.37 35.94
CA ILE A 239 -19.33 2.39 37.31
C ILE A 239 -20.53 2.33 38.24
N ALA A 240 -20.70 1.17 38.87
CA ALA A 240 -21.57 1.00 40.01
C ALA A 240 -21.13 1.95 41.13
N PHE A 241 -22.03 2.85 41.55
CA PHE A 241 -21.98 3.42 42.88
C PHE A 241 -23.25 3.04 43.64
N SER A 242 -23.06 2.14 44.61
CA SER A 242 -23.95 1.93 45.73
C SER A 242 -23.76 3.06 46.76
N ALA A 243 -24.82 3.83 47.01
CA ALA A 243 -25.22 4.36 48.32
C ALA A 243 -26.60 5.00 48.20
#